data_AF-A0A537FFT6-F1
#
_entry.id   AF-A0A537FFT6-F1
#
_cell.length_a   1.000
_cell.length_b   1.000
_cell.length_c   1.000
_cell.angle_alpha   90.00
_cell.angle_beta   90.00
_cell.angle_gamma   90.00
#
_symmetry.space_group_name_H-M   'P 1'
#
loop_
_entity.id
_entity.type
_entity.pdbx_description
1 polymer ?
#
loop_
_entity_poly.entity_id
_entity_poly.type
_entity_poly.pdbx_seq_one_letter_code
_entity_poly.pdbx_strand_id
1 'polypeptide(L)'
;MSAPRISFGINRLVNEFCHLSVLYSDCLPPELADGMLGNKSYRQQNAALRLDEVFHRLERAPQISPESWYSFTRALMLTNSLEKACTMRTTVAGIGEELVETLRKGPIGYEQIWDKTHRRLEEYRQRFEAAWNPISENVLANLSDLAKRDWVQKDIQVHFVDCLWGGFAWMDCIAFTPFPDSEVQKKFLAHELSELITPHSIVERELASSGLSRGITHTVVDMIAYFSVREFMVKPVPPSLERRGIRPNPDYYPKAEELYPFFEQYAEDPGSYSGFDALVNEMVARLKSRP
;
A
#
# COMPACT_ATOMS: atom_id res chain seq x y z
N MET A 1 16.32 5.56 -17.72
CA MET A 1 16.52 6.51 -16.60
C MET A 1 16.91 5.72 -15.35
N SER A 2 17.41 6.33 -14.26
CA SER A 2 17.77 5.59 -13.03
C SER A 2 16.53 5.24 -12.22
N ALA A 3 16.49 4.03 -11.65
CA ALA A 3 15.47 3.61 -10.69
C ALA A 3 15.39 4.56 -9.48
N PRO A 4 14.21 4.70 -8.85
CA PRO A 4 14.05 5.56 -7.68
C PRO A 4 14.85 5.03 -6.50
N ARG A 5 15.34 5.93 -5.66
CA ARG A 5 15.87 5.57 -4.35
C ARG A 5 14.72 5.26 -3.40
N ILE A 6 14.72 4.07 -2.82
CA ILE A 6 13.81 3.71 -1.74
C ILE A 6 14.44 4.11 -0.41
N SER A 7 13.71 4.87 0.40
CA SER A 7 14.14 5.24 1.75
C SER A 7 13.12 4.76 2.78
N PHE A 8 13.62 4.15 3.85
CA PHE A 8 12.80 3.58 4.92
C PHE A 8 12.79 4.48 6.15
N GLY A 9 11.59 4.83 6.62
CA GLY A 9 11.39 5.74 7.74
C GLY A 9 10.39 5.23 8.76
N ILE A 10 10.50 5.78 9.96
CA ILE A 10 9.50 5.66 11.02
C ILE A 10 9.19 7.07 11.47
N ASN A 11 7.92 7.44 11.36
CA ASN A 11 7.48 8.78 11.67
C ASN A 11 6.42 8.72 12.76
N ARG A 12 6.70 9.38 13.89
CA ARG A 12 5.79 9.45 15.04
C ARG A 12 4.46 10.07 14.67
N LEU A 13 4.47 11.22 13.99
CA LEU A 13 3.24 11.93 13.60
C LEU A 13 2.38 11.09 12.64
N VAL A 14 3.00 10.36 11.72
CA VAL A 14 2.28 9.44 10.81
C VAL A 14 1.66 8.30 11.60
N ASN A 15 2.41 7.67 12.50
CA ASN A 15 1.89 6.59 13.34
C ASN A 15 0.78 7.06 14.28
N GLU A 16 0.87 8.27 14.80
CA GLU A 16 -0.13 8.89 15.68
C GLU A 16 -1.41 9.24 14.91
N PHE A 17 -1.27 9.79 13.69
CA PHE A 17 -2.40 10.03 12.79
C PHE A 17 -3.12 8.74 12.40
N CYS A 18 -2.37 7.71 12.01
CA CYS A 18 -2.94 6.42 11.68
C CYS A 18 -3.55 5.75 12.92
N HIS A 19 -2.97 5.91 14.11
CA HIS A 19 -3.54 5.41 15.37
C HIS A 19 -4.93 6.00 15.63
N LEU A 20 -5.06 7.32 15.54
CA LEU A 20 -6.37 7.99 15.66
C LEU A 20 -7.34 7.51 14.57
N SER A 21 -6.87 7.45 13.32
CA SER A 21 -7.70 7.05 12.18
C SER A 21 -8.21 5.62 12.34
N VAL A 22 -7.39 4.70 12.89
CA VAL A 22 -7.81 3.33 13.21
C VAL A 22 -8.76 3.32 14.41
N LEU A 23 -8.46 4.02 15.51
CA LEU A 23 -9.32 4.04 16.71
C LEU A 23 -10.74 4.53 16.42
N TYR A 24 -10.88 5.49 15.50
CA TYR A 24 -12.15 6.09 15.10
C TYR A 24 -12.56 5.72 13.68
N SER A 25 -12.13 4.55 13.17
CA SER A 25 -12.40 4.18 11.79
C SER A 25 -13.88 3.99 11.48
N ASP A 26 -14.72 3.76 12.48
CA ASP A 26 -16.19 3.74 12.35
C ASP A 26 -16.82 5.11 12.05
N CYS A 27 -16.07 6.21 12.22
CA CYS A 27 -16.49 7.54 11.78
C CYS A 27 -16.04 7.88 10.35
N LEU A 28 -15.13 7.10 9.76
CA LEU A 28 -14.50 7.38 8.47
C LEU A 28 -15.26 6.71 7.31
N PRO A 29 -15.03 7.15 6.05
CA PRO A 29 -15.58 6.50 4.88
C PRO A 29 -15.36 4.98 4.85
N PRO A 30 -16.33 4.17 4.41
CA PRO A 30 -16.23 2.71 4.36
C PRO A 30 -14.97 2.22 3.63
N GLU A 31 -14.56 2.91 2.56
CA GLU A 31 -13.36 2.57 1.78
C GLU A 31 -12.08 2.60 2.62
N LEU A 32 -11.99 3.51 3.58
CA LEU A 32 -10.88 3.56 4.53
C LEU A 32 -11.11 2.61 5.71
N ALA A 33 -12.33 2.60 6.23
CA ALA A 33 -12.72 1.91 7.47
C ALA A 33 -12.67 0.39 7.34
N ASP A 34 -13.13 -0.16 6.22
CA ASP A 34 -13.10 -1.59 5.92
C ASP A 34 -11.80 -2.02 5.22
N GLY A 35 -11.06 -1.05 4.67
CA GLY A 35 -9.73 -1.22 4.10
C GLY A 35 -8.63 -1.12 5.16
N MET A 36 -7.57 -0.37 4.87
CA MET A 36 -6.35 -0.31 5.68
C MET A 36 -6.52 0.17 7.13
N LEU A 37 -7.62 0.86 7.47
CA LEU A 37 -7.93 1.27 8.85
C LEU A 37 -8.77 0.23 9.61
N GLY A 38 -9.14 -0.87 8.95
CA GLY A 38 -9.98 -1.94 9.46
C GLY A 38 -9.34 -2.88 10.48
N ASN A 39 -8.31 -2.43 11.19
CA ASN A 39 -7.58 -3.24 12.16
C ASN A 39 -8.40 -3.47 13.45
N LYS A 40 -9.35 -4.42 13.40
CA LYS A 40 -10.26 -4.73 14.51
C LYS A 40 -9.53 -5.15 15.78
N SER A 41 -8.45 -5.93 15.65
CA SER A 41 -7.65 -6.38 16.79
C SER A 41 -6.97 -5.20 17.49
N TYR A 42 -6.37 -4.28 16.72
CA TYR A 42 -5.76 -3.07 17.27
C TYR A 42 -6.79 -2.17 17.95
N ARG A 43 -7.97 -1.98 17.34
CA ARG A 43 -9.07 -1.19 17.95
C ARG A 43 -9.51 -1.79 19.28
N GLN A 44 -9.70 -3.12 19.34
CA GLN A 44 -10.09 -3.80 20.57
C GLN A 44 -9.05 -3.66 21.67
N GLN A 45 -7.76 -3.84 21.32
CA GLN A 45 -6.66 -3.72 22.28
C GLN A 45 -6.55 -2.30 22.87
N ASN A 46 -6.85 -1.27 22.08
CA ASN A 46 -6.67 0.13 22.45
C ASN A 46 -8.00 0.87 22.70
N ALA A 47 -9.11 0.14 22.85
CA ALA A 47 -10.45 0.73 23.00
C ALA A 47 -10.56 1.69 24.19
N ALA A 48 -9.82 1.43 25.28
CA ALA A 48 -9.80 2.27 26.48
C ALA A 48 -9.19 3.66 26.26
N LEU A 49 -8.47 3.89 25.15
CA LEU A 49 -7.92 5.20 24.77
C LEU A 49 -8.91 6.06 23.98
N ARG A 50 -10.04 5.47 23.58
CA ARG A 50 -11.09 6.17 22.86
C ARG A 50 -11.86 7.07 23.82
N LEU A 51 -11.97 8.34 23.46
CA LEU A 51 -12.77 9.34 24.18
C LEU A 51 -14.11 9.58 23.49
N ASP A 52 -15.20 9.55 24.26
CA ASP A 52 -16.56 9.83 23.79
C ASP A 52 -16.67 11.24 23.21
N GLU A 53 -15.98 12.22 23.80
CA GLU A 53 -15.99 13.60 23.31
C GLU A 53 -15.43 13.69 21.88
N VAL A 54 -14.31 13.02 21.61
CA VAL A 54 -13.70 12.98 20.27
C VAL A 54 -14.61 12.23 19.30
N PHE A 55 -15.21 11.12 19.72
CA PHE A 55 -16.17 10.38 18.90
C PHE A 55 -17.33 11.27 18.45
N HIS A 56 -17.98 11.97 19.39
CA HIS A 56 -19.11 12.83 19.05
C HIS A 56 -18.73 14.03 18.17
N ARG A 57 -17.51 14.55 18.26
CA ARG A 57 -17.03 15.57 17.33
C ARG A 57 -16.88 15.00 15.93
N LEU A 58 -16.24 13.83 15.79
CA LEU A 58 -16.04 13.16 14.50
C LEU A 58 -17.36 12.74 13.85
N GLU A 59 -18.30 12.20 14.64
CA GLU A 59 -19.62 11.76 14.17
C GLU A 59 -20.45 12.92 13.59
N ARG A 60 -20.31 14.13 14.13
CA ARG A 60 -21.04 15.33 13.69
C ARG A 60 -20.34 16.08 12.56
N ALA A 61 -19.05 15.83 12.34
CA ALA A 61 -18.27 16.52 11.34
C ALA A 61 -18.61 15.98 9.93
N PRO A 62 -18.59 16.85 8.89
CA PRO A 62 -18.70 16.38 7.52
C PRO A 62 -17.67 15.30 7.18
N GLN A 63 -18.07 14.31 6.39
CA GLN A 63 -17.19 13.23 5.97
C GLN A 63 -15.99 13.75 5.19
N ILE A 64 -14.80 13.23 5.50
CA ILE A 64 -13.59 13.45 4.72
C ILE A 64 -13.62 12.53 3.48
N SER A 65 -13.10 12.96 2.33
CA SER A 65 -12.93 12.03 1.20
C SER A 65 -11.70 11.11 1.42
N PRO A 66 -11.69 9.87 0.89
CA PRO A 66 -10.50 9.02 0.92
C PRO A 66 -9.26 9.70 0.34
N GLU A 67 -9.37 10.36 -0.82
CA GLU A 67 -8.26 11.07 -1.47
C GLU A 67 -7.72 12.19 -0.59
N SER A 68 -8.63 12.89 0.10
CA SER A 68 -8.24 13.88 1.09
C SER A 68 -7.40 13.15 2.14
N TRP A 69 -7.92 12.15 2.85
CA TRP A 69 -7.17 11.42 3.88
C TRP A 69 -5.76 11.02 3.41
N TYR A 70 -5.63 10.37 2.24
CA TYR A 70 -4.33 9.99 1.65
C TYR A 70 -3.41 11.17 1.41
N SER A 71 -3.94 12.26 0.86
CA SER A 71 -3.21 13.51 0.67
C SER A 71 -2.67 14.09 1.99
N PHE A 72 -3.40 13.93 3.12
CA PHE A 72 -2.84 14.34 4.43
C PHE A 72 -1.66 13.49 4.81
N THR A 73 -1.85 12.17 4.75
CA THR A 73 -0.89 11.23 5.28
C THR A 73 0.40 11.34 4.48
N ARG A 74 0.29 11.54 3.15
CA ARG A 74 1.43 11.92 2.31
C ARG A 74 2.11 13.20 2.77
N ALA A 75 1.38 14.27 3.03
CA ALA A 75 1.98 15.51 3.49
C ALA A 75 2.70 15.33 4.85
N LEU A 76 2.14 14.54 5.78
CA LEU A 76 2.79 14.18 7.04
C LEU A 76 4.07 13.35 6.81
N MET A 77 4.02 12.36 5.92
CA MET A 77 5.17 11.52 5.56
C MET A 77 6.33 12.35 5.01
N LEU A 78 6.04 13.25 4.06
CA LEU A 78 7.05 14.07 3.39
C LEU A 78 7.65 15.17 4.28
N THR A 79 6.83 15.79 5.13
CA THR A 79 7.26 16.98 5.88
C THR A 79 7.69 16.69 7.31
N ASN A 80 7.23 15.56 7.86
CA ASN A 80 7.36 15.23 9.29
C ASN A 80 6.96 16.41 10.20
N SER A 81 5.94 17.17 9.80
CA SER A 81 5.50 18.36 10.52
C SER A 81 4.01 18.56 10.29
N LEU A 82 3.25 18.63 11.40
CA LEU A 82 1.82 18.86 11.33
C LEU A 82 1.49 20.23 10.71
N GLU A 83 2.24 21.26 11.08
CA GLU A 83 2.09 22.61 10.54
C GLU A 83 2.32 22.63 9.02
N LYS A 84 3.44 22.06 8.55
CA LYS A 84 3.74 22.00 7.12
C LYS A 84 2.71 21.15 6.37
N ALA A 85 2.31 20.01 6.93
CA ALA A 85 1.28 19.16 6.33
C ALA A 85 -0.06 19.90 6.17
N CYS A 86 -0.45 20.73 7.14
CA CYS A 86 -1.62 21.61 7.02
C CYS A 86 -1.43 22.67 5.93
N THR A 87 -0.25 23.28 5.81
CA THR A 87 0.00 24.30 4.76
C THR A 87 0.09 23.74 3.34
N MET A 88 0.54 22.48 3.19
CA MET A 88 0.61 21.81 1.89
C MET A 88 -0.76 21.37 1.36
N ARG A 89 -1.82 21.53 2.14
CA ARG A 89 -3.18 21.15 1.75
C ARG A 89 -4.00 22.34 1.29
N THR A 90 -4.81 22.09 0.27
CA THR A 90 -5.89 22.98 -0.14
C THR A 90 -7.21 22.69 0.59
N THR A 91 -7.43 21.48 1.14
CA THR A 91 -8.69 21.11 1.83
C THR A 91 -8.49 19.98 2.87
N VAL A 92 -8.12 20.31 4.12
CA VAL A 92 -8.56 19.49 5.27
C VAL A 92 -9.94 20.03 5.62
N ALA A 93 -11.00 19.23 5.60
CA ALA A 93 -12.32 19.69 6.04
C ALA A 93 -13.04 18.59 6.84
N GLY A 94 -13.94 19.01 7.72
CA GLY A 94 -14.80 18.10 8.47
C GLY A 94 -14.00 17.17 9.37
N ILE A 95 -14.20 15.86 9.24
CA ILE A 95 -13.49 14.85 10.06
C ILE A 95 -11.97 15.03 10.00
N GLY A 96 -11.42 15.46 8.86
CA GLY A 96 -9.99 15.74 8.75
C GLY A 96 -9.51 16.81 9.72
N GLU A 97 -10.29 17.86 9.95
CA GLU A 97 -9.92 18.97 10.85
C GLU A 97 -9.98 18.51 12.31
N GLU A 98 -10.99 17.72 12.66
CA GLU A 98 -11.13 17.13 13.99
C GLU A 98 -9.99 16.16 14.32
N LEU A 99 -9.55 15.35 13.35
CA LEU A 99 -8.36 14.49 13.52
C LEU A 99 -7.09 15.33 13.74
N VAL A 100 -6.91 16.41 12.97
CA VAL A 100 -5.78 17.33 13.14
C VAL A 100 -5.80 18.02 14.50
N GLU A 101 -6.96 18.49 14.94
CA GLU A 101 -7.11 19.13 16.23
C GLU A 101 -6.85 18.16 17.39
N THR A 102 -7.28 16.91 17.23
CA THR A 102 -6.99 15.84 18.19
C THR A 102 -5.49 15.53 18.23
N LEU A 103 -4.81 15.50 17.08
CA LEU A 103 -3.36 15.37 17.00
C LEU A 103 -2.63 16.52 17.70
N ARG A 104 -3.05 17.78 17.51
CA ARG A 104 -2.41 18.94 18.15
C ARG A 104 -2.46 18.86 19.67
N LYS A 105 -3.54 18.31 20.21
CA LYS A 105 -3.73 18.13 21.67
C LYS A 105 -2.93 16.95 22.23
N GLY A 106 -2.47 16.04 21.37
CA GLY A 106 -1.85 14.78 21.76
C GLY A 106 -2.92 13.75 22.18
N PRO A 107 -3.08 12.63 21.46
CA PRO A 107 -4.02 11.58 21.84
C PRO A 107 -3.66 10.99 23.20
N ILE A 108 -4.67 10.84 24.05
CA ILE A 108 -4.48 10.35 25.41
C ILE A 108 -3.85 8.95 25.39
N GLY A 109 -2.79 8.76 26.18
CA GLY A 109 -2.13 7.47 26.35
C GLY A 109 -1.25 7.03 25.18
N TYR A 110 -1.15 7.80 24.09
CA TYR A 110 -0.37 7.40 22.93
C TYR A 110 1.14 7.29 23.21
N GLU A 111 1.69 8.09 24.14
CA GLU A 111 3.11 8.00 24.51
C GLU A 111 3.51 6.58 24.92
N GLN A 112 2.67 5.90 25.70
CA GLN A 112 2.94 4.54 26.19
C GLN A 112 2.91 3.50 25.08
N ILE A 113 2.09 3.73 24.05
CA ILE A 113 2.09 2.92 22.82
C ILE A 113 3.38 3.21 22.05
N TRP A 114 3.70 4.49 21.85
CA TRP A 114 4.85 4.94 21.07
C TRP A 114 6.17 4.41 21.62
N ASP A 115 6.39 4.46 22.93
CA ASP A 115 7.61 3.96 23.57
C ASP A 115 7.91 2.50 23.21
N LYS A 116 6.86 1.67 23.15
CA LYS A 116 6.98 0.25 22.78
C LYS A 116 7.07 0.06 21.27
N THR A 117 6.22 0.77 20.52
CA THR A 117 6.10 0.63 19.08
C THR A 117 7.33 1.16 18.36
N HIS A 118 7.86 2.33 18.73
CA HIS A 118 9.03 2.94 18.09
C HIS A 118 10.24 2.01 18.07
N ARG A 119 10.58 1.42 19.22
CA ARG A 119 11.71 0.49 19.32
C ARG A 119 11.51 -0.73 18.41
N ARG A 120 10.33 -1.36 18.45
CA ARG A 120 10.01 -2.53 17.63
C ARG A 120 10.05 -2.20 16.13
N LEU A 121 9.51 -1.03 15.75
CA LEU A 121 9.54 -0.57 14.36
C LEU A 121 10.98 -0.32 13.90
N GLU A 122 11.83 0.28 14.73
CA GLU A 122 13.22 0.56 14.36
C GLU A 122 14.04 -0.72 14.19
N GLU A 123 13.88 -1.68 15.11
CA GLU A 123 14.46 -3.02 14.98
C GLU A 123 13.94 -3.77 13.74
N TYR A 124 12.68 -3.55 13.35
CA TYR A 124 12.12 -4.10 12.11
C TYR A 124 12.70 -3.42 10.88
N ARG A 125 12.69 -2.08 10.84
CA ARG A 125 13.18 -1.23 9.75
C ARG A 125 14.60 -1.62 9.36
N GLN A 126 15.50 -1.72 10.34
CA GLN A 126 16.90 -2.10 10.11
C GLN A 126 17.04 -3.49 9.48
N ARG A 127 16.29 -4.48 9.97
CA ARG A 127 16.31 -5.85 9.44
C ARG A 127 15.74 -5.91 8.02
N PHE A 128 14.62 -5.24 7.77
CA PHE A 128 13.98 -5.25 6.47
C PHE A 128 14.80 -4.48 5.44
N GLU A 129 15.34 -3.32 5.80
CA GLU A 129 16.23 -2.53 4.95
C GLU A 129 17.46 -3.36 4.53
N ALA A 130 18.08 -4.10 5.47
CA ALA A 130 19.17 -5.00 5.15
C ALA A 130 18.78 -6.14 4.19
N ALA A 131 17.53 -6.60 4.23
CA ALA A 131 17.01 -7.64 3.34
C ALA A 131 16.56 -7.10 1.97
N TRP A 132 16.12 -5.84 1.90
CA TRP A 132 15.60 -5.20 0.69
C TRP A 132 16.69 -4.54 -0.15
N ASN A 133 17.61 -3.80 0.48
CA ASN A 133 18.61 -3.01 -0.23
C ASN A 133 19.43 -3.82 -1.26
N PRO A 134 19.86 -5.07 -0.99
CA PRO A 134 20.61 -5.87 -1.97
C PRO A 134 19.82 -6.22 -3.24
N ILE A 135 18.49 -6.16 -3.21
CA ILE A 135 17.62 -6.57 -4.32
C ILE A 135 16.86 -5.39 -4.94
N SER A 136 16.87 -4.22 -4.30
CA SER A 136 16.03 -3.07 -4.64
C SER A 136 16.18 -2.63 -6.09
N GLU A 137 17.41 -2.49 -6.60
CA GLU A 137 17.64 -2.02 -7.97
C GLU A 137 17.07 -3.00 -9.01
N ASN A 138 17.30 -4.30 -8.81
CA ASN A 138 16.78 -5.34 -9.70
C ASN A 138 15.26 -5.41 -9.68
N VAL A 139 14.64 -5.34 -8.49
CA VAL A 139 13.18 -5.33 -8.37
C VAL A 139 12.57 -4.12 -9.06
N LEU A 140 13.16 -2.92 -8.89
CA LEU A 140 12.69 -1.70 -9.53
C LEU A 140 12.88 -1.73 -11.07
N ALA A 141 13.97 -2.33 -11.55
CA ALA A 141 14.16 -2.57 -12.98
C ALA A 141 13.12 -3.55 -13.53
N ASN A 142 12.91 -4.68 -12.85
CA ASN A 142 11.88 -5.65 -13.24
C ASN A 142 10.47 -5.05 -13.26
N LEU A 143 10.11 -4.23 -12.26
CA LEU A 143 8.85 -3.48 -12.24
C LEU A 143 8.72 -2.56 -13.45
N SER A 144 9.77 -1.81 -13.79
CA SER A 144 9.85 -0.93 -14.97
C SER A 144 9.65 -1.71 -16.26
N ASP A 145 10.32 -2.85 -16.41
CA ASP A 145 10.28 -3.69 -17.60
C ASP A 145 8.90 -4.34 -17.78
N LEU A 146 8.32 -4.86 -16.70
CA LEU A 146 7.00 -5.49 -16.70
C LEU A 146 5.87 -4.48 -16.89
N ALA A 147 5.98 -3.29 -16.32
CA ALA A 147 5.01 -2.20 -16.51
C ALA A 147 5.21 -1.43 -17.83
N LYS A 148 6.30 -1.73 -18.57
CA LYS A 148 6.70 -1.03 -19.81
C LYS A 148 6.75 0.49 -19.63
N ARG A 149 7.26 0.94 -18.49
CA ARG A 149 7.25 2.35 -18.12
C ARG A 149 8.47 2.70 -17.28
N ASP A 150 9.13 3.79 -17.65
CA ASP A 150 10.19 4.38 -16.84
C ASP A 150 9.64 4.99 -15.54
N TRP A 151 10.41 4.85 -14.47
CA TRP A 151 10.17 5.58 -13.23
C TRP A 151 10.30 7.10 -13.44
N VAL A 152 9.31 7.84 -12.96
CA VAL A 152 9.32 9.32 -12.96
C VAL A 152 9.83 9.86 -11.63
N GLN A 153 9.57 9.13 -10.55
CA GLN A 153 9.98 9.43 -9.20
C GLN A 153 11.49 9.23 -9.05
N LYS A 154 12.16 10.16 -8.35
CA LYS A 154 13.58 10.02 -8.00
C LYS A 154 13.76 9.33 -6.65
N ASP A 155 12.84 9.59 -5.73
CA ASP A 155 12.85 9.07 -4.37
C ASP A 155 11.43 8.59 -4.03
N ILE A 156 11.34 7.46 -3.34
CA ILE A 156 10.09 6.93 -2.78
C ILE A 156 10.31 6.72 -1.28
N GLN A 157 9.48 7.37 -0.46
CA GLN A 157 9.54 7.21 0.99
C GLN A 157 8.61 6.08 1.45
N VAL A 158 9.16 5.12 2.18
CA VAL A 158 8.42 4.00 2.77
C VAL A 158 8.39 4.19 4.28
N HIS A 159 7.19 4.29 4.86
CA HIS A 159 6.99 4.46 6.29
C HIS A 159 6.40 3.19 6.91
N PHE A 160 7.02 2.72 7.99
CA PHE A 160 6.44 1.64 8.79
C PHE A 160 5.40 2.20 9.76
N VAL A 161 4.19 1.66 9.72
CA VAL A 161 3.05 2.10 10.53
C VAL A 161 2.39 0.91 11.21
N ASP A 162 2.51 0.84 12.53
CA ASP A 162 2.14 -0.36 13.31
C ASP A 162 0.65 -0.71 13.27
N CYS A 163 -0.21 0.30 13.30
CA CYS A 163 -1.65 0.11 13.52
C CYS A 163 -2.45 -0.22 12.25
N LEU A 164 -1.85 -0.10 11.06
CA LEU A 164 -2.56 -0.37 9.80
C LEU A 164 -2.89 -1.86 9.64
N TRP A 165 -3.94 -2.13 8.87
CA TRP A 165 -4.28 -3.47 8.39
C TRP A 165 -3.87 -3.58 6.91
N GLY A 166 -2.57 -3.81 6.68
CA GLY A 166 -1.96 -3.76 5.35
C GLY A 166 -1.19 -2.46 5.13
N GLY A 167 -1.42 -1.80 4.01
CA GLY A 167 -0.68 -0.60 3.61
C GLY A 167 -1.33 0.10 2.43
N PHE A 168 -0.68 1.15 1.96
CA PHE A 168 -1.07 1.90 0.79
C PHE A 168 0.12 2.61 0.15
N ALA A 169 0.01 2.85 -1.15
CA ALA A 169 0.88 3.69 -1.94
C ALA A 169 0.13 4.95 -2.40
N TRP A 170 0.82 6.08 -2.42
CA TRP A 170 0.28 7.32 -2.96
C TRP A 170 1.38 8.19 -3.57
N MET A 171 1.40 8.27 -4.91
CA MET A 171 2.29 9.09 -5.73
C MET A 171 3.80 8.78 -5.59
N ASP A 172 4.39 9.11 -4.45
CA ASP A 172 5.82 9.03 -4.13
C ASP A 172 6.08 8.52 -2.70
N CYS A 173 5.04 8.08 -2.01
CA CYS A 173 5.13 7.56 -0.65
C CYS A 173 4.36 6.26 -0.52
N ILE A 174 4.82 5.41 0.39
CA ILE A 174 4.20 4.15 0.77
C ILE A 174 4.15 4.11 2.30
N ALA A 175 3.05 3.66 2.88
CA ALA A 175 2.97 3.34 4.30
C ALA A 175 2.39 1.95 4.48
N PHE A 176 3.00 1.12 5.33
CA PHE A 176 2.47 -0.21 5.61
C PHE A 176 2.82 -0.73 6.99
N THR A 177 2.04 -1.72 7.43
CA THR A 177 2.29 -2.47 8.66
C THR A 177 3.41 -3.49 8.48
N PRO A 178 4.32 -3.65 9.47
CA PRO A 178 5.34 -4.69 9.44
C PRO A 178 4.74 -6.11 9.50
N PHE A 179 5.04 -6.93 8.50
CA PHE A 179 4.70 -8.35 8.51
C PHE A 179 5.79 -9.19 9.18
N PRO A 180 5.44 -10.23 9.97
CA PRO A 180 6.42 -11.10 10.60
C PRO A 180 7.33 -11.85 9.61
N ASP A 181 6.80 -12.21 8.44
CA ASP A 181 7.54 -12.88 7.37
C ASP A 181 8.13 -11.82 6.40
N SER A 182 9.47 -11.78 6.30
CA SER A 182 10.17 -10.84 5.43
C SER A 182 9.86 -11.06 3.95
N GLU A 183 9.55 -12.28 3.53
CA GLU A 183 9.24 -12.58 2.13
C GLU A 183 7.86 -12.05 1.76
N VAL A 184 6.90 -12.18 2.66
CA VAL A 184 5.59 -11.52 2.53
C VAL A 184 5.78 -10.00 2.49
N GLN A 185 6.65 -9.44 3.34
CA GLN A 185 6.91 -8.00 3.35
C GLN A 185 7.57 -7.51 2.05
N LYS A 186 8.51 -8.27 1.47
CA LYS A 186 9.13 -7.95 0.16
C LYS A 186 8.08 -7.91 -0.94
N LYS A 187 7.21 -8.93 -1.01
CA LYS A 187 6.09 -8.96 -1.95
C LYS A 187 5.15 -7.79 -1.74
N PHE A 188 4.82 -7.50 -0.49
CA PHE A 188 3.96 -6.37 -0.15
C PHE A 188 4.55 -5.04 -0.62
N LEU A 189 5.84 -4.77 -0.37
CA LEU A 189 6.49 -3.56 -0.89
C LEU A 189 6.53 -3.55 -2.43
N ALA A 190 6.81 -4.69 -3.08
CA ALA A 190 6.75 -4.77 -4.54
C ALA A 190 5.34 -4.49 -5.09
N HIS A 191 4.28 -4.87 -4.37
CA HIS A 191 2.90 -4.57 -4.69
C HIS A 191 2.65 -3.05 -4.66
N GLU A 192 2.98 -2.41 -3.54
CA GLU A 192 2.82 -0.96 -3.39
C GLU A 192 3.68 -0.16 -4.39
N LEU A 193 4.86 -0.65 -4.75
CA LEU A 193 5.67 -0.07 -5.82
C LEU A 193 5.03 -0.28 -7.20
N SER A 194 4.41 -1.44 -7.43
CA SER A 194 3.72 -1.72 -8.69
C SER A 194 2.49 -0.82 -8.87
N GLU A 195 1.75 -0.50 -7.81
CA GLU A 195 0.65 0.49 -7.83
C GLU A 195 1.12 1.86 -8.34
N LEU A 196 2.37 2.25 -8.06
CA LEU A 196 2.92 3.55 -8.48
C LEU A 196 3.32 3.61 -9.96
N ILE A 197 3.67 2.48 -10.57
CA ILE A 197 4.23 2.43 -11.92
C ILE A 197 3.26 1.87 -12.96
N THR A 198 2.36 0.95 -12.57
CA THR A 198 1.44 0.30 -13.49
C THR A 198 0.48 1.32 -14.13
N PRO A 199 0.35 1.37 -15.47
CA PRO A 199 -0.61 2.23 -16.16
C PRO A 199 -2.08 1.80 -15.96
N HIS A 200 -2.69 2.08 -14.81
CA HIS A 200 -4.05 1.61 -14.46
C HIS A 200 -5.12 2.01 -15.48
N SER A 201 -5.07 3.25 -15.96
CA SER A 201 -6.06 3.77 -16.91
C SER A 201 -6.11 2.98 -18.22
N ILE A 202 -5.00 2.37 -18.64
CA ILE A 202 -4.96 1.49 -19.81
C ILE A 202 -5.71 0.19 -19.49
N VAL A 203 -5.37 -0.45 -18.37
CA VAL A 203 -6.00 -1.72 -17.96
C VAL A 203 -7.51 -1.55 -17.77
N GLU A 204 -7.92 -0.53 -17.02
CA GLU A 204 -9.34 -0.26 -16.74
C GLU A 204 -10.14 0.04 -18.00
N ARG A 205 -9.57 0.81 -18.92
CA ARG A 205 -10.22 1.15 -20.20
C ARG A 205 -10.46 -0.11 -21.03
N GLU A 206 -9.45 -0.96 -21.21
CA GLU A 206 -9.58 -2.17 -22.05
C GLU A 206 -10.50 -3.22 -21.41
N LEU A 207 -10.45 -3.37 -20.08
CA LEU A 207 -11.40 -4.22 -19.35
C LEU A 207 -12.84 -3.73 -19.53
N ALA A 208 -13.07 -2.42 -19.36
CA ALA A 208 -14.41 -1.82 -19.49
C ALA A 208 -14.96 -1.95 -20.92
N SER A 209 -14.14 -1.66 -21.93
CA SER A 209 -14.49 -1.85 -23.35
C SER A 209 -14.84 -3.29 -23.70
N SER A 210 -14.36 -4.25 -22.90
CA SER A 210 -14.61 -5.68 -23.08
C SER A 210 -15.68 -6.26 -22.13
N GLY A 211 -16.33 -5.43 -21.31
CA GLY A 211 -17.35 -5.87 -20.35
C GLY A 211 -16.80 -6.71 -19.18
N LEU A 212 -15.49 -6.65 -18.92
CA LEU A 212 -14.83 -7.36 -17.83
C LEU A 212 -14.80 -6.50 -16.55
N SER A 213 -14.70 -7.17 -15.39
CA SER A 213 -14.61 -6.48 -14.10
C SER A 213 -13.36 -5.61 -14.00
N ARG A 214 -13.52 -4.36 -13.58
CA ARG A 214 -12.39 -3.45 -13.29
C ARG A 214 -11.51 -3.94 -12.13
N GLY A 215 -12.03 -4.82 -11.25
CA GLY A 215 -11.24 -5.42 -10.18
C GLY A 215 -10.04 -6.24 -10.67
N ILE A 216 -10.05 -6.66 -11.95
CA ILE A 216 -8.91 -7.35 -12.58
C ILE A 216 -7.68 -6.45 -12.68
N THR A 217 -7.83 -5.11 -12.70
CA THR A 217 -6.70 -4.18 -12.67
C THR A 217 -5.80 -4.45 -11.45
N HIS A 218 -6.38 -4.68 -10.28
CA HIS A 218 -5.60 -4.98 -9.07
C HIS A 218 -4.89 -6.33 -9.16
N THR A 219 -5.47 -7.31 -9.84
CA THR A 219 -4.79 -8.58 -10.16
C THR A 219 -3.57 -8.37 -11.06
N VAL A 220 -3.67 -7.49 -12.06
CA VAL A 220 -2.53 -7.15 -12.94
C VAL A 220 -1.40 -6.53 -12.15
N VAL A 221 -1.70 -5.58 -11.26
CA VAL A 221 -0.71 -4.98 -10.36
C VAL A 221 -0.04 -6.06 -9.51
N ASP A 222 -0.82 -6.97 -8.92
CA ASP A 222 -0.25 -8.01 -8.07
C ASP A 222 0.60 -9.03 -8.83
N MET A 223 0.26 -9.32 -10.09
CA MET A 223 1.08 -10.15 -10.97
C MET A 223 2.41 -9.47 -11.26
N ILE A 224 2.40 -8.21 -11.71
CA ILE A 224 3.62 -7.43 -11.97
C ILE A 224 4.52 -7.40 -10.72
N ALA A 225 3.93 -7.13 -9.57
CA ALA A 225 4.61 -7.14 -8.28
C ALA A 225 5.26 -8.49 -7.97
N TYR A 226 4.48 -9.59 -8.02
CA TYR A 226 4.98 -10.92 -7.72
C TYR A 226 6.12 -11.32 -8.65
N PHE A 227 5.95 -11.18 -9.97
CA PHE A 227 6.97 -11.56 -10.94
C PHE A 227 8.22 -10.68 -10.87
N SER A 228 8.11 -9.43 -10.40
CA SER A 228 9.27 -8.56 -10.20
C SER A 228 10.21 -9.00 -9.08
N VAL A 229 9.67 -9.68 -8.05
CA VAL A 229 10.41 -9.99 -6.80
C VAL A 229 10.59 -11.49 -6.55
N ARG A 230 9.88 -12.37 -7.27
CA ARG A 230 9.87 -13.83 -7.02
C ARG A 230 11.24 -14.50 -6.97
N GLU A 231 12.20 -14.05 -7.77
CA GLU A 231 13.53 -14.65 -7.84
C GLU A 231 14.39 -14.34 -6.60
N PHE A 232 14.04 -13.27 -5.88
CA PHE A 232 14.69 -12.84 -4.65
C PHE A 232 13.99 -13.39 -3.39
N MET A 233 12.93 -14.17 -3.57
CA MET A 233 12.19 -14.78 -2.49
C MET A 233 12.67 -16.20 -2.21
N VAL A 234 12.76 -16.53 -0.92
CA VAL A 234 13.08 -17.91 -0.52
C VAL A 234 11.92 -18.82 -0.92
N LYS A 235 12.20 -19.83 -1.75
CA LYS A 235 11.18 -20.82 -2.16
C LYS A 235 10.54 -21.47 -0.93
N PRO A 236 9.23 -21.72 -0.94
CA PRO A 236 8.58 -22.45 0.14
C PRO A 236 9.26 -23.82 0.32
N VAL A 237 9.58 -24.19 1.55
CA VAL A 237 10.17 -25.49 1.88
C VAL A 237 9.08 -26.35 2.52
N PRO A 238 8.86 -27.60 2.06
CA PRO A 238 7.88 -28.50 2.67
C PRO A 238 8.06 -28.60 4.20
N PRO A 239 6.98 -28.68 4.98
CA PRO A 239 5.58 -28.84 4.55
C PRO A 239 4.85 -27.51 4.25
N SER A 240 5.51 -26.36 4.42
CA SER A 240 4.95 -25.05 4.08
C SER A 240 5.03 -24.84 2.57
N LEU A 241 4.13 -25.47 1.82
CA LEU A 241 4.01 -25.30 0.37
C LEU A 241 3.32 -23.98 0.00
N GLU A 242 2.52 -23.42 0.90
CA GLU A 242 1.79 -22.16 0.70
C GLU A 242 2.18 -21.13 1.75
N ARG A 243 2.99 -20.14 1.35
CA ARG A 243 3.12 -18.90 2.10
C ARG A 243 2.06 -17.93 1.62
N ARG A 244 0.95 -17.84 2.36
CA ARG A 244 -0.13 -16.89 2.06
C ARG A 244 0.44 -15.47 1.93
N GLY A 245 0.00 -14.74 0.90
CA GLY A 245 0.45 -13.38 0.63
C GLY A 245 1.67 -13.27 -0.28
N ILE A 246 2.31 -14.38 -0.68
CA ILE A 246 3.42 -14.35 -1.64
C ILE A 246 2.91 -14.43 -3.09
N ARG A 247 2.22 -15.51 -3.44
CA ARG A 247 1.59 -15.64 -4.77
C ARG A 247 0.25 -14.88 -4.78
N PRO A 248 -0.16 -14.27 -5.91
CA PRO A 248 -1.50 -13.70 -6.05
C PRO A 248 -2.57 -14.72 -5.65
N ASN A 249 -3.35 -14.39 -4.62
CA ASN A 249 -4.34 -15.29 -4.04
C ASN A 249 -5.67 -15.18 -4.83
N PRO A 250 -6.17 -16.26 -5.45
CA PRO A 250 -7.44 -16.23 -6.19
C PRO A 250 -8.66 -15.86 -5.33
N ASP A 251 -8.61 -16.03 -4.01
CA ASP A 251 -9.69 -15.62 -3.11
C ASP A 251 -9.85 -14.09 -3.04
N TYR A 252 -8.80 -13.34 -3.36
CA TYR A 252 -8.77 -11.87 -3.28
C TYR A 252 -8.61 -11.20 -4.64
N TYR A 253 -7.95 -11.87 -5.59
CA TYR A 253 -7.63 -11.32 -6.89
C TYR A 253 -8.42 -12.03 -8.00
N PRO A 254 -9.43 -11.38 -8.60
CA PRO A 254 -10.23 -11.99 -9.65
C PRO A 254 -9.34 -12.36 -10.84
N LYS A 255 -9.59 -13.55 -11.41
CA LYS A 255 -8.86 -14.08 -12.56
C LYS A 255 -7.37 -14.36 -12.33
N ALA A 256 -6.92 -14.47 -11.07
CA ALA A 256 -5.52 -14.74 -10.76
C ALA A 256 -5.02 -16.08 -11.34
N GLU A 257 -5.83 -17.14 -11.28
CA GLU A 257 -5.44 -18.45 -11.84
C GLU A 257 -5.31 -18.41 -13.36
N GLU A 258 -6.22 -17.73 -14.05
CA GLU A 258 -6.17 -17.60 -15.50
C GLU A 258 -5.03 -16.69 -15.97
N LEU A 259 -4.72 -15.63 -15.23
CA LEU A 259 -3.67 -14.68 -15.56
C LEU A 259 -2.27 -15.16 -15.19
N TYR A 260 -2.13 -16.05 -14.21
CA TYR A 260 -0.80 -16.48 -13.75
C TYR A 260 0.07 -17.07 -14.88
N PRO A 261 -0.39 -18.06 -15.69
CA PRO A 261 0.44 -18.60 -16.77
C PRO A 261 0.78 -17.58 -17.85
N PHE A 262 -0.10 -16.60 -18.08
CA PHE A 262 0.14 -15.50 -19.01
C PHE A 262 1.27 -14.60 -18.52
N PHE A 263 1.22 -14.18 -17.25
CA PHE A 263 2.27 -13.35 -16.67
C PHE A 263 3.59 -14.12 -16.44
N GLU A 264 3.52 -15.44 -16.22
CA GLU A 264 4.72 -16.27 -16.14
C GLU A 264 5.49 -16.28 -17.47
N GLN A 265 4.80 -16.49 -18.58
CA GLN A 265 5.39 -16.39 -19.92
C GLN A 265 5.90 -14.97 -20.22
N TYR A 266 5.09 -13.96 -19.88
CA TYR A 266 5.47 -12.57 -20.09
C TYR A 266 6.72 -12.17 -19.30
N ALA A 267 6.87 -12.64 -18.06
CA ALA A 267 8.01 -12.33 -17.23
C ALA A 267 9.32 -12.97 -17.71
N GLU A 268 9.26 -14.06 -18.48
CA GLU A 268 10.43 -14.69 -19.09
C GLU A 268 10.96 -13.90 -20.29
N ASP A 269 10.06 -13.28 -21.06
CA ASP A 269 10.41 -12.39 -22.17
C ASP A 269 9.48 -11.18 -22.20
N PRO A 270 9.73 -10.15 -21.36
CA PRO A 270 8.93 -8.94 -21.42
C PRO A 270 9.00 -8.27 -22.79
N GLY A 271 10.11 -8.45 -23.52
CA GLY A 271 10.34 -7.87 -24.86
C GLY A 271 9.38 -8.35 -25.94
N SER A 272 8.68 -9.47 -25.71
CA SER A 272 7.65 -10.01 -26.59
C SER A 272 6.50 -9.05 -26.90
N TYR A 273 6.28 -8.04 -26.05
CA TYR A 273 5.29 -6.98 -26.27
C TYR A 273 5.96 -5.62 -26.49
N SER A 274 5.55 -4.93 -27.56
CA SER A 274 6.09 -3.61 -27.93
C SER A 274 5.74 -2.49 -26.94
N GLY A 275 4.74 -2.69 -26.08
CA GLY A 275 4.30 -1.73 -25.07
C GLY A 275 3.19 -2.29 -24.18
N PHE A 276 2.83 -1.54 -23.13
CA PHE A 276 1.86 -2.00 -22.15
C PHE A 276 0.44 -2.20 -22.74
N ASP A 277 -0.01 -1.31 -23.63
CA ASP A 277 -1.31 -1.47 -24.30
C ASP A 277 -1.39 -2.80 -25.09
N ALA A 278 -0.31 -3.21 -25.76
CA ALA A 278 -0.27 -4.46 -26.51
C ALA A 278 -0.39 -5.69 -25.58
N LEU A 279 0.30 -5.66 -24.44
CA LEU A 279 0.19 -6.69 -23.39
C LEU A 279 -1.25 -6.78 -22.88
N VAL A 280 -1.86 -5.65 -22.51
CA VAL A 280 -3.22 -5.58 -21.95
C VAL A 280 -4.26 -6.07 -22.97
N ASN A 281 -4.12 -5.70 -24.24
CA ASN A 281 -5.04 -6.15 -25.29
C ASN A 281 -5.04 -7.68 -25.46
N GLU A 282 -3.86 -8.30 -25.50
CA GLU A 282 -3.72 -9.76 -25.58
C GLU A 282 -4.26 -10.44 -24.32
N MET A 283 -3.96 -9.88 -23.14
CA MET A 283 -4.50 -10.36 -21.86
C MET A 283 -6.03 -10.39 -21.88
N VAL A 284 -6.66 -9.27 -22.28
CA VAL A 284 -8.11 -9.14 -22.35
C VAL A 284 -8.71 -10.10 -23.38
N ALA A 285 -8.07 -10.26 -24.55
CA ALA A 285 -8.50 -11.23 -25.56
C ALA A 285 -8.50 -12.67 -25.00
N ARG A 286 -7.46 -13.07 -24.27
CA ARG A 286 -7.38 -14.37 -23.60
C ARG A 286 -8.49 -14.56 -22.57
N LEU A 287 -8.73 -13.56 -21.72
CA LEU A 287 -9.80 -13.61 -20.71
C LEU A 287 -11.19 -13.78 -21.31
N LYS A 288 -11.45 -13.22 -22.51
CA LYS A 288 -12.72 -13.40 -23.23
C LYS A 288 -12.86 -14.76 -23.90
N SER A 289 -11.74 -15.36 -24.32
CA SER A 289 -11.73 -16.62 -25.06
C SER A 289 -11.95 -17.87 -24.20
N ARG A 290 -11.80 -17.73 -22.87
CA ARG A 290 -12.02 -18.81 -21.92
C ARG A 290 -13.43 -18.68 -21.31
N PRO A 291 -14.35 -19.63 -21.57
CA PRO A 291 -15.69 -19.62 -20.98
C PRO A 291 -15.66 -19.75 -19.46
#